data_AF-A0A2T0BFZ1-F1
#
_entry.id   AF-A0A2T0BFZ1-F1
#
_cell.length_a   1.000
_cell.length_b   1.000
_cell.length_c   1.000
_cell.angle_alpha   90.00
_cell.angle_beta   90.00
_cell.angle_gamma   90.00
#
_symmetry.space_group_name_H-M   'P 1'
#
loop_
_entity.id
_entity.type
_entity.pdbx_description
1 polymer ?
#
loop_
_entity_poly.entity_id
_entity_poly.type
_entity_poly.pdbx_seq_one_letter_code
_entity_poly.pdbx_strand_id
1 'polypeptide(L)'
;MNLTNRKGKKPKGGFTLVELIAVLAIISILFTVFTPKVVGYIKEAKKIKALSEVRQVVMAVDTYNINAVTPIADGTSFTNIISKIGTEIVDCTKINSITGDITYSKMKELLEGDKSFVLNDNGEISDSETDT
;
A
#
# COMPACT_ATOMS: atom_id res chain seq x y z
N MET A 1 41.15 45.17 43.16
CA MET A 1 40.55 43.93 42.60
C MET A 1 39.81 44.28 41.32
N ASN A 2 40.26 43.80 40.17
CA ASN A 2 39.41 43.31 39.08
C ASN A 2 40.28 42.85 37.90
N LEU A 3 40.33 41.53 37.70
CA LEU A 3 40.91 40.89 36.52
C LEU A 3 39.74 40.48 35.62
N THR A 4 39.47 41.25 34.57
CA THR A 4 38.38 40.95 33.63
C THR A 4 38.81 39.83 32.69
N ASN A 5 38.29 38.63 32.95
CA ASN A 5 38.54 37.40 32.19
C ASN A 5 37.91 37.48 30.77
N ARG A 6 38.70 37.87 29.75
CA ARG A 6 38.28 37.74 28.34
C ARG A 6 38.38 36.27 27.90
N LYS A 7 37.32 35.49 28.13
CA LYS A 7 37.14 34.21 27.42
C LYS A 7 37.05 34.49 25.92
N GLY A 8 38.10 34.14 25.17
CA GLY A 8 38.10 34.22 23.70
C GLY A 8 36.99 33.35 23.12
N LYS A 9 36.04 33.95 22.38
CA LYS A 9 35.06 33.21 21.57
C LYS A 9 35.84 32.43 20.51
N LYS A 10 35.86 31.11 20.62
CA LYS A 10 36.35 30.24 19.54
C LYS A 10 35.49 30.50 18.29
N PRO A 11 36.08 30.66 17.10
CA PRO A 11 35.29 30.76 15.88
C PRO A 11 34.45 29.48 15.75
N LYS A 12 33.14 29.65 15.55
CA LYS A 12 32.29 28.53 15.18
C LYS A 12 32.63 28.20 13.72
N GLY A 13 33.15 27.01 13.45
CA GLY A 13 33.33 26.52 12.09
C GLY A 13 31.97 26.47 11.40
N GLY A 14 31.83 27.20 10.30
CA GLY A 14 30.65 27.18 9.45
C GLY A 14 30.82 26.15 8.32
N PHE A 15 29.70 25.62 7.85
CA PHE A 15 29.66 24.79 6.65
C PHE A 15 29.90 25.68 5.43
N THR A 16 30.78 25.28 4.53
CA THR A 16 31.05 26.04 3.29
C THR A 16 30.01 25.70 2.22
N LEU A 17 29.75 26.65 1.30
CA LEU A 17 28.87 26.38 0.15
C LEU A 17 29.42 25.24 -0.72
N VAL A 18 30.75 25.11 -0.79
CA VAL A 18 31.43 24.06 -1.56
C VAL A 18 31.14 22.67 -0.99
N GLU A 19 31.15 22.51 0.33
CA GLU A 19 30.77 21.24 0.97
C GLU A 19 29.31 20.89 0.68
N LEU A 20 28.41 21.88 0.63
CA LEU A 20 26.99 21.64 0.35
C LEU A 20 26.74 21.18 -1.09
N ILE A 21 27.36 21.84 -2.07
CA ILE A 21 27.18 21.46 -3.49
C ILE A 21 27.78 20.09 -3.79
N ALA A 22 28.90 19.73 -3.14
CA ALA A 22 29.52 18.42 -3.29
C ALA A 22 28.60 17.31 -2.79
N VAL A 23 27.90 17.52 -1.67
CA VAL A 23 26.91 16.57 -1.15
C VAL A 23 25.70 16.46 -2.08
N LEU A 24 25.16 17.59 -2.56
CA LEU A 24 24.01 17.58 -3.49
C LEU A 24 24.34 16.85 -4.81
N ALA A 25 25.57 16.98 -5.31
CA ALA A 25 26.04 16.28 -6.50
C ALA A 25 26.08 14.75 -6.32
N ILE A 26 26.46 14.26 -5.14
CA ILE A 26 26.48 12.81 -4.87
C ILE A 26 25.05 12.29 -4.63
N ILE A 27 24.21 13.05 -3.89
CA ILE A 27 22.81 12.67 -3.64
C ILE A 27 22.04 12.55 -4.96
N SER A 28 22.25 13.43 -5.93
CA SER A 28 21.51 13.39 -7.21
C SER A 28 21.84 12.14 -8.03
N ILE A 29 23.11 11.71 -8.06
CA ILE A 29 23.55 10.48 -8.73
C ILE A 29 22.91 9.26 -8.05
N LEU A 30 22.98 9.19 -6.72
CA LEU A 30 22.38 8.09 -5.96
C LEU A 30 20.86 8.04 -6.12
N PHE A 31 20.20 9.19 -6.07
CA PHE A 31 18.76 9.30 -6.21
C PHE A 31 18.30 8.70 -7.54
N THR A 32 18.97 9.03 -8.64
CA THR A 32 18.66 8.52 -9.98
C THR A 32 18.68 6.99 -10.04
N VAL A 33 19.66 6.35 -9.41
CA VAL A 33 19.78 4.88 -9.39
C VAL A 33 18.81 4.24 -8.38
N PHE A 34 18.42 4.97 -7.34
CA PHE A 34 17.59 4.47 -6.25
C PHE A 34 16.08 4.50 -6.55
N THR A 35 15.59 5.53 -7.25
CA THR A 35 14.16 5.73 -7.53
C THR A 35 13.42 4.50 -8.09
N PRO A 36 13.87 3.80 -9.15
CA PRO A 36 13.09 2.71 -9.74
C PRO A 36 12.90 1.51 -8.79
N LYS A 37 13.89 1.25 -7.92
CA LYS A 37 13.82 0.14 -6.95
C LYS A 37 12.73 0.39 -5.91
N VAL A 38 12.63 1.60 -5.40
CA VAL A 38 11.60 1.99 -4.42
C VAL A 38 10.21 1.91 -5.03
N VAL A 39 10.04 2.41 -6.26
CA VAL A 39 8.74 2.36 -6.96
C VAL A 39 8.30 0.91 -7.19
N GLY A 40 9.22 0.01 -7.59
CA GLY A 40 8.93 -1.42 -7.73
C GLY A 40 8.47 -2.07 -6.41
N TYR A 41 9.17 -1.81 -5.30
CA TYR A 41 8.77 -2.35 -4.00
C TYR A 41 7.42 -1.82 -3.51
N ILE A 42 7.09 -0.56 -3.77
CA ILE A 42 5.78 0.01 -3.44
C ILE A 42 4.67 -0.71 -4.23
N LYS A 43 4.89 -0.98 -5.52
CA LYS A 43 3.91 -1.73 -6.34
C LYS A 43 3.68 -3.13 -5.81
N GLU A 44 4.74 -3.87 -5.46
CA GLU A 44 4.62 -5.21 -4.87
C GLU A 44 3.96 -5.18 -3.48
N ALA A 45 4.31 -4.20 -2.63
CA ALA A 45 3.65 -4.03 -1.34
C ALA A 45 2.14 -3.75 -1.49
N LYS A 46 1.74 -2.94 -2.48
CA LYS A 46 0.33 -2.72 -2.80
C LYS A 46 -0.37 -4.01 -3.26
N LYS A 47 0.27 -4.84 -4.08
CA LYS A 47 -0.29 -6.14 -4.52
C LYS A 47 -0.49 -7.09 -3.34
N ILE A 48 0.51 -7.22 -2.48
CA ILE A 48 0.42 -8.06 -1.27
C ILE A 48 -0.68 -7.55 -0.34
N LYS A 49 -0.80 -6.22 -0.18
CA LYS A 49 -1.87 -5.60 0.60
C LYS A 49 -3.25 -5.95 0.00
N ALA A 50 -3.43 -5.79 -1.31
CA ALA A 50 -4.68 -6.11 -1.99
C ALA A 50 -5.06 -7.59 -1.81
N LEU A 51 -4.10 -8.50 -1.98
CA LEU A 51 -4.32 -9.93 -1.77
C LEU A 51 -4.69 -10.26 -0.31
N SER A 52 -4.08 -9.58 0.64
CA SER A 52 -4.41 -9.73 2.06
C SER A 52 -5.84 -9.25 2.35
N GLU A 53 -6.27 -8.14 1.76
CA GLU A 53 -7.64 -7.64 1.87
C GLU A 53 -8.64 -8.61 1.23
N VAL A 54 -8.36 -9.13 0.02
CA VAL A 54 -9.18 -10.16 -0.64
C VAL A 54 -9.32 -11.40 0.26
N ARG A 55 -8.23 -11.85 0.87
CA ARG A 55 -8.26 -12.98 1.82
C ARG A 55 -9.18 -12.71 3.00
N GLN A 56 -9.16 -11.51 3.57
CA GLN A 56 -10.04 -11.13 4.67
C GLN A 56 -11.51 -11.20 4.24
N VAL A 57 -11.85 -10.69 3.06
CA VAL A 57 -13.23 -10.74 2.53
C VAL A 57 -13.68 -12.17 2.28
N VAL A 58 -12.85 -12.99 1.64
CA VAL A 58 -13.20 -14.40 1.35
C VAL A 58 -13.44 -15.17 2.65
N MET A 59 -12.57 -15.03 3.65
CA MET A 59 -12.77 -15.67 4.95
C MET A 59 -14.03 -15.17 5.66
N ALA A 60 -14.38 -13.89 5.53
CA ALA A 60 -15.61 -13.34 6.08
C ALA A 60 -16.84 -13.93 5.41
N VAL A 61 -16.83 -14.05 4.09
CA VAL A 61 -17.90 -14.70 3.31
C VAL A 61 -18.03 -16.16 3.72
N ASP A 62 -16.92 -16.88 3.84
CA ASP A 62 -16.93 -18.29 4.27
C ASP A 62 -17.54 -18.42 5.67
N THR A 63 -17.12 -17.55 6.60
CA THR A 63 -17.62 -17.52 7.98
C THR A 63 -19.12 -17.19 8.03
N TYR A 64 -19.58 -16.24 7.23
CA TYR A 64 -21.00 -15.89 7.11
C TYR A 64 -21.81 -17.07 6.55
N ASN A 65 -21.32 -17.70 5.48
CA ASN A 65 -22.01 -18.78 4.78
C ASN A 65 -22.19 -20.04 5.63
N ILE A 66 -21.37 -20.27 6.66
CA ILE A 66 -21.54 -21.40 7.59
C ILE A 66 -22.89 -21.35 8.32
N ASN A 67 -23.37 -20.16 8.68
CA ASN A 67 -24.56 -19.98 9.52
C ASN A 67 -25.71 -19.24 8.80
N ALA A 68 -25.52 -18.82 7.56
CA ALA A 68 -26.51 -18.04 6.82
C ALA A 68 -27.65 -18.91 6.27
N VAL A 69 -28.89 -18.44 6.41
CA VAL A 69 -30.08 -19.04 5.76
C VAL A 69 -30.01 -18.86 4.24
N THR A 70 -29.43 -17.75 3.77
CA THR A 70 -29.18 -17.46 2.36
C THR A 70 -27.70 -17.17 2.13
N PRO A 71 -26.90 -18.18 1.75
CA PRO A 71 -25.48 -18.00 1.48
C PRO A 71 -25.21 -16.98 0.37
N ILE A 72 -24.06 -16.33 0.44
CA ILE A 72 -23.51 -15.49 -0.62
C ILE A 72 -23.02 -16.41 -1.74
N ALA A 73 -23.58 -16.22 -2.93
CA ALA A 73 -23.20 -16.96 -4.12
C ALA A 73 -21.92 -16.39 -4.75
N ASP A 74 -21.18 -17.23 -5.49
CA ASP A 74 -19.91 -16.87 -6.14
C ASP A 74 -20.02 -15.67 -7.10
N GLY A 75 -21.18 -15.47 -7.74
CA GLY A 75 -21.42 -14.31 -8.62
C GLY A 75 -21.70 -12.99 -7.91
N THR A 76 -21.69 -12.94 -6.57
CA THR A 76 -22.03 -11.73 -5.81
C THR A 76 -20.87 -10.74 -5.85
N SER A 77 -21.13 -9.50 -6.28
CA SER A 77 -20.15 -8.40 -6.30
C SER A 77 -19.77 -7.91 -4.90
N PHE A 78 -18.56 -7.36 -4.74
CA PHE A 78 -18.01 -6.88 -3.47
C PHE A 78 -18.95 -5.92 -2.74
N THR A 79 -19.57 -4.96 -3.42
CA THR A 79 -20.52 -4.02 -2.79
C THR A 79 -21.68 -4.75 -2.11
N ASN A 80 -22.22 -5.78 -2.75
CA ASN A 80 -23.33 -6.55 -2.21
C ASN A 80 -22.88 -7.49 -1.08
N ILE A 81 -21.64 -7.96 -1.13
CA ILE A 81 -21.02 -8.73 -0.04
C ILE A 81 -20.95 -7.86 1.23
N ILE A 82 -20.46 -6.62 1.11
CA ILE A 82 -20.34 -5.70 2.23
C ILE A 82 -21.69 -5.46 2.90
N SER A 83 -22.74 -5.23 2.09
CA SER A 83 -24.09 -4.99 2.61
C SER A 83 -24.67 -6.21 3.35
N LYS A 84 -24.23 -7.43 3.05
CA LYS A 84 -24.73 -8.67 3.68
C LYS A 84 -23.95 -9.08 4.92
N ILE A 85 -22.63 -8.92 4.89
CA ILE A 85 -21.73 -9.32 5.99
C ILE A 85 -21.73 -8.29 7.11
N GLY A 86 -21.98 -7.01 6.78
CA GLY A 86 -21.89 -5.92 7.74
C GLY A 86 -20.46 -5.71 8.26
N THR A 87 -20.30 -4.83 9.24
CA THR A 87 -18.99 -4.45 9.80
C THR A 87 -18.51 -5.34 10.94
N GLU A 88 -19.32 -6.32 11.37
CA GLU A 88 -19.04 -7.13 12.56
C GLU A 88 -18.05 -8.27 12.29
N ILE A 89 -18.03 -8.78 11.05
CA ILE A 89 -17.15 -9.89 10.65
C ILE A 89 -15.87 -9.35 10.00
N VAL A 90 -15.99 -8.32 9.16
CA VAL A 90 -14.87 -7.59 8.56
C VAL A 90 -15.23 -6.11 8.46
N ASP A 91 -14.28 -5.25 8.83
CA ASP A 91 -14.41 -3.81 8.65
C ASP A 91 -14.10 -3.45 7.18
N CYS A 92 -15.11 -3.59 6.33
CA CYS A 92 -15.02 -3.33 4.90
C CYS A 92 -14.68 -1.87 4.58
N THR A 93 -14.82 -0.94 5.54
CA THR A 93 -14.47 0.49 5.34
C THR A 93 -12.97 0.72 5.26
N LYS A 94 -12.17 -0.25 5.70
CA LYS A 94 -10.71 -0.23 5.62
C LYS A 94 -10.17 -0.95 4.38
N ILE A 95 -11.05 -1.57 3.59
CA ILE A 95 -10.71 -2.29 2.38
C ILE A 95 -10.84 -1.33 1.20
N ASN A 96 -9.70 -0.89 0.69
CA ASN A 96 -9.63 0.11 -0.37
C ASN A 96 -9.00 -0.43 -1.64
N SER A 97 -8.60 -1.72 -1.67
CA SER A 97 -7.89 -2.30 -2.81
C SER A 97 -8.79 -3.13 -3.72
N ILE A 98 -10.09 -3.24 -3.42
CA ILE A 98 -11.08 -4.04 -4.15
C ILE A 98 -12.16 -3.10 -4.70
N THR A 99 -12.38 -3.10 -6.00
CA THR A 99 -13.48 -2.34 -6.63
C THR A 99 -14.82 -3.05 -6.41
N GLY A 100 -15.91 -2.28 -6.40
CA GLY A 100 -17.25 -2.77 -6.05
C GLY A 100 -17.78 -3.91 -6.93
N ASP A 101 -17.29 -4.00 -8.17
CA ASP A 101 -17.78 -4.94 -9.18
C ASP A 101 -17.11 -6.32 -9.13
N ILE A 102 -15.97 -6.45 -8.44
CA ILE A 102 -15.25 -7.73 -8.32
C ILE A 102 -16.15 -8.74 -7.60
N THR A 103 -16.33 -9.92 -8.20
CA THR A 103 -17.19 -10.98 -7.65
C THR A 103 -16.47 -11.87 -6.65
N TYR A 104 -17.22 -12.54 -5.77
CA TYR A 104 -16.67 -13.51 -4.82
C TYR A 104 -15.91 -14.65 -5.52
N SER A 105 -16.37 -15.13 -6.68
CA SER A 105 -15.64 -16.09 -7.53
C SER A 105 -14.27 -15.55 -7.92
N LYS A 106 -14.21 -14.30 -8.37
CA LYS A 106 -12.97 -13.67 -8.79
C LYS A 106 -12.01 -13.52 -7.61
N MET A 107 -12.51 -13.16 -6.42
CA MET A 107 -11.71 -13.10 -5.20
C MET A 107 -11.09 -14.44 -4.83
N LYS A 108 -11.80 -15.56 -5.00
CA LYS A 108 -11.23 -16.91 -4.81
C LYS A 108 -10.12 -17.20 -5.82
N GLU A 109 -10.35 -16.92 -7.09
CA GLU A 109 -9.34 -17.11 -8.15
C GLU A 109 -8.04 -16.34 -7.86
N LEU A 110 -8.14 -15.12 -7.31
CA LEU A 110 -6.97 -14.31 -6.94
C LEU A 110 -6.14 -14.95 -5.82
N LEU A 111 -6.77 -15.73 -4.93
CA LEU A 111 -6.08 -16.43 -3.83
C LEU A 111 -5.48 -17.77 -4.25
N GLU A 112 -5.98 -18.38 -5.33
CA GLU A 112 -5.51 -19.67 -5.86
C GLU A 112 -4.17 -19.56 -6.61
N GLY A 113 -3.66 -18.34 -6.81
CA GLY A 113 -2.26 -18.09 -7.18
C GLY A 113 -1.93 -18.15 -8.67
N ASP A 114 -2.89 -18.53 -9.53
CA ASP A 114 -2.65 -18.74 -10.97
C ASP A 114 -2.99 -17.52 -11.84
N LYS A 115 -3.63 -16.48 -11.28
CA LYS A 115 -3.99 -15.27 -12.03
C LYS A 115 -3.23 -14.04 -11.52
N SER A 116 -2.26 -13.59 -12.31
CA SER A 116 -1.66 -12.27 -12.16
C SER A 116 -2.75 -11.21 -12.32
N PHE A 117 -2.95 -10.37 -11.31
CA PHE A 117 -3.80 -9.20 -11.39
C PHE A 117 -2.96 -7.93 -11.43
N VAL A 118 -3.45 -6.92 -12.13
CA VAL A 118 -2.84 -5.60 -12.15
C VAL A 118 -3.58 -4.69 -11.18
N LEU A 119 -2.82 -3.76 -10.61
CA LEU A 119 -3.38 -2.67 -9.83
C LEU A 119 -3.45 -1.44 -10.70
N ASN A 120 -4.57 -0.72 -10.64
CA ASN A 120 -4.67 0.61 -11.23
C ASN A 120 -3.81 1.63 -10.44
N ASP A 121 -3.73 2.88 -10.92
CA ASP A 121 -2.96 3.94 -10.26
C ASP A 121 -3.43 4.24 -8.83
N ASN A 122 -4.71 3.97 -8.55
CA ASN A 122 -5.31 4.12 -7.22
C ASN A 122 -4.91 2.97 -6.26
N GLY A 123 -4.30 1.89 -6.77
CA GLY A 123 -3.92 0.71 -6.00
C GLY A 123 -5.05 -0.30 -5.81
N GLU A 124 -6.08 -0.22 -6.63
CA GLU A 124 -7.22 -1.15 -6.66
C GLU A 124 -7.00 -2.23 -7.71
N ILE A 125 -7.55 -3.42 -7.47
CA ILE A 125 -7.53 -4.53 -8.41
C ILE A 125 -8.32 -4.13 -9.67
N SER A 126 -7.68 -4.26 -10.83
CA SER A 126 -8.31 -4.11 -12.14
C SER A 126 -8.30 -5.47 -12.85
N ASP A 127 -9.46 -5.85 -13.39
CA ASP A 127 -9.67 -7.13 -14.08
C ASP A 127 -9.09 -7.15 -15.52
N SER A 128 -8.52 -6.04 -15.99
CA SER A 128 -7.97 -5.94 -17.34
C SER A 128 -6.45 -5.82 -17.33
N GLU A 129 -5.80 -6.71 -18.06
CA GLU A 129 -4.42 -6.61 -18.60
C GLU A 129 -4.17 -5.35 -19.48
N THR A 130 -5.05 -4.35 -19.43
CA THR A 130 -4.93 -3.09 -20.15
C THR A 130 -4.91 -1.95 -19.15
N ASP A 131 -3.71 -1.53 -18.75
CA ASP A 131 -3.33 -0.12 -18.81
C ASP A 131 -1.80 -0.05 -18.87
N THR A 132 -1.35 0.49 -20.00
CA THR A 132 0.04 0.76 -20.38
C THR A 132 0.75 1.70 -19.42
#